data_AF-A0A0C5DCP0-F1
#
_entry.id   AF-A0A0C5DCP0-F1
#
_cell.length_a   1.000
_cell.length_b   1.000
_cell.length_c   1.000
_cell.angle_alpha   90.00
_cell.angle_beta   90.00
_cell.angle_gamma   90.00
#
_symmetry.space_group_name_H-M   'P 1'
#
loop_
_entity.id
_entity.type
_entity.pdbx_description
1 polymer ?
#
loop_
_entity_poly.entity_id
_entity_poly.type
_entity_poly.pdbx_seq_one_letter_code
_entity_poly.pdbx_strand_id
1 'polypeptide(L)' 'ETLLTRNKRAAQRRGHRAHRRKEAREICQRRPLFVDFADVGWSDWIVAPQGYEAYYCQGDCPFPLADHLNGTNHAIVQT' A
#
# COMPACT_ATOMS: atom_id res chain seq x y z
N GLU A 1 -51.95 5.09 10.32
CA GLU A 1 -51.10 3.89 10.21
C GLU A 1 -49.91 4.20 9.31
N THR A 2 -48.72 4.24 9.89
CA THR A 2 -47.46 4.68 9.25
C THR A 2 -46.52 3.51 9.09
N LEU A 3 -46.42 2.89 7.91
CA LEU A 3 -45.42 1.85 7.59
C LEU A 3 -45.29 1.77 6.06
N LEU A 4 -44.15 1.75 5.35
CA LEU A 4 -42.72 1.71 5.65
C LEU A 4 -41.98 2.17 4.35
N THR A 5 -41.51 3.41 4.26
CA THR A 5 -40.60 3.81 3.18
C THR A 5 -39.19 3.34 3.54
N ARG A 6 -38.81 2.15 3.04
CA ARG A 6 -37.53 1.51 3.37
C ARG A 6 -36.37 2.27 2.69
N ASN A 7 -35.73 3.17 3.44
CA ASN A 7 -34.59 3.97 3.01
C ASN A 7 -33.38 3.11 2.62
N LYS A 8 -33.19 2.89 1.31
CA LYS A 8 -32.05 2.18 0.69
C LYS A 8 -30.70 2.91 0.81
N ARG A 9 -30.59 3.99 1.59
CA ARG A 9 -29.38 4.84 1.66
C ARG A 9 -28.32 4.36 2.66
N ALA A 10 -28.68 3.49 3.61
CA ALA A 10 -27.73 2.98 4.61
C ALA A 10 -26.84 1.83 4.09
N ALA A 11 -27.29 1.07 3.09
CA ALA A 11 -26.54 -0.06 2.51
C ALA A 11 -25.36 0.40 1.63
N GLN A 12 -25.53 1.48 0.86
CA GLN A 12 -24.48 2.02 -0.01
C GLN A 12 -23.26 2.56 0.78
N ARG A 13 -23.48 3.19 1.94
CA ARG A 13 -22.38 3.76 2.74
C ARG A 13 -21.49 2.69 3.40
N ARG A 14 -22.02 1.48 3.65
CA ARG A 14 -21.23 0.34 4.14
C ARG A 14 -20.37 -0.29 3.04
N GLY A 15 -20.88 -0.35 1.81
CA GLY A 15 -20.14 -0.84 0.64
C GLY A 15 -18.89 0.01 0.33
N HIS A 16 -19.01 1.34 0.33
CA HIS A 16 -17.87 2.22 0.04
C HIS A 16 -16.75 2.16 1.10
N ARG A 17 -17.06 1.99 2.39
CA ARG A 17 -16.03 1.82 3.44
C ARG A 17 -15.31 0.47 3.37
N ALA A 18 -16.01 -0.60 3.00
CA ALA A 18 -15.39 -1.90 2.74
C ALA A 18 -14.54 -1.88 1.47
N HIS A 19 -14.98 -1.16 0.42
CA HIS A 19 -14.23 -0.97 -0.82
C HIS A 19 -12.97 -0.11 -0.66
N ARG A 20 -12.92 0.75 0.37
CA ARG A 20 -11.73 1.54 0.73
C ARG A 20 -10.77 0.80 1.66
N ARG A 21 -11.25 -0.17 2.46
CA ARG A 21 -10.40 -1.12 3.21
C ARG A 21 -9.77 -2.17 2.29
N LYS A 22 -10.42 -2.40 1.16
CA LYS A 22 -9.92 -3.04 -0.05
C LYS A 22 -9.45 -1.97 -1.07
N GLU A 23 -8.93 -0.82 -0.59
CA GLU A 23 -7.92 -0.10 -1.38
C GLU A 23 -6.94 -1.19 -1.79
N ALA A 24 -6.87 -1.40 -3.10
CA ALA A 24 -6.16 -2.50 -3.71
C ALA A 24 -4.85 -2.69 -2.96
N ARG A 25 -4.64 -3.87 -2.37
CA ARG A 25 -3.27 -4.28 -2.09
C ARG A 25 -2.66 -4.44 -3.47
N GLU A 26 -2.16 -3.33 -4.01
CA GLU A 26 -1.62 -3.25 -5.35
C GLU A 26 -0.50 -4.29 -5.43
N ILE A 27 -0.26 -4.79 -6.63
CA ILE A 27 0.86 -5.71 -6.84
C ILE A 27 2.13 -5.04 -6.31
N CYS A 28 2.94 -5.81 -5.59
CA CYS A 28 4.19 -5.33 -5.00
C CYS A 28 4.99 -4.51 -6.02
N GLN A 29 5.33 -3.27 -5.64
CA GLN A 29 6.09 -2.37 -6.50
C GLN A 29 6.87 -1.35 -5.68
N ARG A 30 7.88 -0.74 -6.32
CA ARG A 30 8.67 0.34 -5.74
C ARG A 30 7.82 1.60 -5.63
N ARG A 31 7.81 2.20 -4.45
CA ARG A 31 7.09 3.43 -4.09
C ARG A 31 8.08 4.53 -3.74
N PRO A 32 7.74 5.81 -4.03
CA PRO A 32 8.58 6.94 -3.66
C PRO A 32 8.66 7.07 -2.14
N LEU A 33 9.87 7.33 -1.65
CA LEU A 33 10.15 7.68 -0.26
C LEU A 33 11.43 8.50 -0.26
N PHE A 34 11.28 9.75 0.14
CA PHE A 34 12.41 10.62 0.44
C PHE A 34 12.75 10.49 1.92
N VAL A 35 14.02 10.29 2.22
CA VAL A 35 14.54 10.24 3.59
C VAL A 35 15.32 11.51 3.84
N ASP A 36 14.82 12.33 4.75
CA ASP A 36 15.57 13.44 5.33
C ASP A 36 16.45 12.91 6.48
N PHE A 37 17.73 13.24 6.46
CA PHE A 37 18.65 12.78 7.50
C PHE A 37 18.40 13.44 8.86
N ALA A 38 17.74 14.60 8.91
CA ALA A 38 17.30 15.20 10.17
C ALA A 38 16.22 14.35 10.84
N ASP A 39 15.25 13.85 10.08
CA ASP A 39 14.11 13.09 10.61
C ASP A 39 14.53 11.76 11.24
N VAL A 40 15.61 11.15 10.72
CA VAL A 40 16.17 9.89 11.25
C VAL A 40 17.31 10.09 12.25
N GLY A 41 17.65 11.34 12.58
CA GLY A 41 18.69 11.68 13.56
C GLY A 41 20.12 11.45 13.05
N TRP A 42 20.34 11.58 11.75
CA TRP A 42 21.60 11.30 11.06
C TRP A 42 22.37 12.56 10.62
N SER A 43 21.81 13.75 10.85
CA SER A 43 22.45 15.02 10.48
C SER A 43 23.83 15.24 11.11
N ASP A 44 24.12 14.60 12.24
CA ASP A 44 25.42 14.76 12.93
C ASP A 44 26.56 13.97 12.28
N TRP A 45 26.25 12.94 11.48
CA TRP A 45 27.27 12.11 10.81
C TRP A 45 27.26 12.25 9.28
N ILE A 46 26.11 12.51 8.67
CA ILE A 46 26.02 12.83 7.24
C ILE A 46 25.97 14.34 7.06
N VAL A 47 27.04 14.90 6.51
CA VAL A 47 27.16 16.35 6.26
C VAL A 47 26.39 16.77 5.00
N ALA A 48 26.42 15.94 3.95
CA ALA A 48 25.69 16.19 2.70
C ALA A 48 25.48 14.88 1.92
N PRO A 49 24.40 14.73 1.13
CA PRO A 49 23.25 15.64 0.98
C PRO A 49 22.38 15.69 2.26
N GLN A 50 21.34 16.54 2.29
CA GLN A 50 20.41 16.60 3.43
C GLN A 50 19.46 15.39 3.49
N GLY A 51 19.28 14.72 2.36
CA GLY A 51 18.44 13.54 2.24
C GLY A 51 18.53 12.94 0.84
N TYR A 52 17.83 11.83 0.62
CA TYR A 52 17.82 11.15 -0.68
C TYR A 52 16.53 10.36 -0.93
N GLU A 53 16.27 10.06 -2.20
CA GLU A 53 15.17 9.19 -2.65
C GLU A 53 15.53 7.72 -2.37
N ALA A 54 15.17 7.23 -1.20
CA ALA A 54 15.41 5.84 -0.78
C ALA A 54 14.45 4.85 -1.43
N TYR A 55 13.21 5.29 -1.69
CA TYR A 55 12.10 4.43 -2.10
C TYR A 55 11.78 3.33 -1.06
N TYR A 56 10.70 2.60 -1.27
CA TYR A 56 10.41 1.37 -0.52
C TYR A 56 9.53 0.43 -1.35
N CYS A 57 9.47 -0.85 -0.98
CA CYS A 57 8.60 -1.81 -1.64
C CYS A 57 7.30 -1.98 -0.83
N GLN A 58 6.15 -1.91 -1.50
CA GLN A 58 4.86 -2.17 -0.88
C GLN A 58 3.88 -2.78 -1.88
N GLY A 59 3.10 -3.74 -1.39
CA GLY A 59 2.03 -4.42 -2.12
C GLY A 59 2.04 -5.92 -1.85
N ASP A 60 1.09 -6.62 -2.45
CA ASP A 60 0.98 -8.07 -2.34
C ASP A 60 1.70 -8.77 -3.51
N CYS A 61 2.11 -10.02 -3.27
CA CYS A 61 2.68 -10.91 -4.28
C CYS A 61 1.69 -12.06 -4.57
N PRO A 62 0.55 -11.81 -5.24
CA PRO A 62 -0.42 -12.86 -5.54
C PRO A 62 0.09 -13.81 -6.63
N PHE A 63 -0.42 -15.05 -6.65
CA PHE A 63 -0.21 -15.95 -7.78
C PHE A 63 -1.19 -15.63 -8.94
N PRO A 64 -0.75 -15.65 -10.21
CA PRO A 64 0.64 -15.77 -10.66
C PRO A 64 1.44 -14.50 -10.33
N LEU A 65 2.71 -14.68 -9.92
CA LEU A 65 3.60 -13.55 -9.65
C LEU A 65 3.75 -12.68 -10.90
N ALA A 66 3.69 -11.37 -10.72
CA ALA A 66 3.87 -10.42 -11.82
C ALA A 66 5.31 -10.47 -12.36
N ASP A 67 5.46 -10.31 -13.67
CA ASP A 67 6.74 -10.45 -14.38
C ASP A 67 7.84 -9.53 -13.83
N HIS A 68 7.49 -8.32 -13.37
CA HIS A 68 8.45 -7.34 -12.86
C HIS A 68 9.01 -7.69 -11.48
N LEU A 69 8.46 -8.71 -10.79
CA LEU A 69 8.90 -9.11 -9.45
C LEU A 69 10.11 -10.03 -9.46
N ASN A 70 10.48 -10.63 -10.61
CA ASN A 70 11.60 -11.58 -10.73
C ASN A 70 11.63 -12.62 -9.58
N GLY A 71 10.47 -13.22 -9.29
CA GLY A 71 10.29 -14.10 -8.13
C GLY A 71 11.21 -15.32 -8.15
N THR A 72 11.78 -15.67 -7.00
CA THR A 72 12.54 -16.91 -6.85
C THR A 72 11.63 -18.12 -6.90
N ASN A 73 12.17 -19.31 -7.22
CA ASN A 73 11.42 -20.56 -7.16
C ASN A 73 10.78 -20.78 -5.78
N HIS A 74 11.48 -20.38 -4.71
CA HIS A 74 10.97 -20.45 -3.34
C HIS A 74 9.72 -19.56 -3.17
N ALA A 75 9.77 -18.31 -3.63
CA ALA A 75 8.62 -17.41 -3.56
C ALA A 75 7.43 -17.92 -4.37
N ILE A 76 7.66 -18.46 -5.58
CA ILE A 76 6.60 -19.03 -6.43
C ILE A 76 5.87 -20.21 -5.77
N VAL A 77 6.59 -21.05 -5.01
CA VAL A 77 6.02 -22.22 -4.33
C VAL A 77 5.32 -21.85 -3.01
N GLN A 78 5.66 -20.70 -2.43
CA GLN A 78 5.11 -20.22 -1.15
C GLN A 78 3.83 -19.39 -1.26
N THR A 79 3.58 -18.79 -2.43
CA THR A 79 2.35 -18.02 -2.69
C THR A 79 1.12 -18.91 -2.69
#